data_AF-A0A0N4XUB5-F1
#
_entry.id   AF-A0A0N4XUB5-F1
#
_cell.length_a   1.000
_cell.length_b   1.000
_cell.length_c   1.000
_cell.angle_alpha   90.00
_cell.angle_beta   90.00
_cell.angle_gamma   90.00
#
_symmetry.space_group_name_H-M   'P 1'
#
loop_
_entity.id
_entity.type
_entity.pdbx_description
1 polymer ?
#
loop_
_entity_poly.entity_id
_entity_poly.type
_entity_poly.pdbx_seq_one_letter_code
_entity_poly.pdbx_strand_id
1 'polypeptide(L)'
;MTMSSPSSPYNHSDKKRVRRMKANGRERQRMHGLNDALNVLRQYIPITTQHQKLSKIETLRLARNYILALQRILETGQPPSPLEYAHQLSIGLSQTTTNMLASLLQVQRLVIFRFLGKMLKTLEELIKGKRNKGIKLIKE
;
A
#
# COMPACT_ATOMS: atom_id res chain seq x y z
N MET A 1 19.14 17.71 -72.64
CA MET A 1 19.92 16.82 -71.75
C MET A 1 19.69 17.28 -70.32
N THR A 2 18.77 16.63 -69.60
CA THR A 2 18.46 16.98 -68.20
C THR A 2 19.49 16.33 -67.28
N MET A 3 20.30 17.14 -66.63
CA MET A 3 21.28 16.68 -65.63
C MET A 3 20.54 16.28 -64.35
N SER A 4 20.36 14.97 -64.16
CA SER A 4 19.84 14.40 -62.90
C SER A 4 20.87 14.61 -61.80
N SER A 5 20.57 15.46 -60.81
CA SER A 5 21.44 15.68 -59.65
C SER A 5 21.64 14.38 -58.85
N PRO A 6 22.85 14.07 -58.36
CA PRO A 6 23.10 12.85 -57.60
C PRO A 6 22.42 12.95 -56.23
N SER A 7 21.56 11.98 -55.91
CA SER A 7 20.91 11.88 -54.61
C SER A 7 21.96 11.73 -53.51
N SER A 8 22.13 12.79 -52.69
CA SER A 8 23.08 12.83 -51.58
C SER A 8 22.86 11.67 -50.59
N PRO A 9 23.89 10.84 -50.29
CA PRO A 9 23.79 9.68 -49.37
C PRO A 9 23.44 10.09 -47.93
N TYR A 10 23.67 11.34 -47.56
CA TYR A 10 23.42 11.88 -46.22
C TYR A 10 21.93 11.97 -45.86
N ASN A 11 21.03 11.91 -46.84
CA ASN A 11 19.59 12.10 -46.61
C ASN A 11 18.88 10.83 -46.09
N HIS A 12 19.48 9.63 -46.26
CA HIS A 12 18.84 8.38 -45.84
C HIS A 12 19.00 8.11 -44.33
N SER A 13 20.15 8.46 -43.77
CA SER A 13 20.43 8.37 -42.33
C SER A 13 19.55 9.33 -41.53
N ASP A 14 19.33 10.56 -42.03
CA ASP A 14 18.44 11.54 -41.41
C ASP A 14 16.98 11.12 -41.46
N LYS A 15 16.50 10.56 -42.59
CA LYS A 15 15.14 9.98 -42.68
C LYS A 15 14.96 8.83 -41.69
N LYS A 16 15.96 7.95 -41.52
CA LYS A 16 15.94 6.86 -40.53
C LYS A 16 15.91 7.41 -39.11
N ARG A 17 16.69 8.46 -38.82
CA ARG A 17 16.72 9.15 -37.53
C ARG A 17 15.36 9.76 -37.19
N VAL A 18 14.72 10.46 -38.14
CA VAL A 18 13.39 11.05 -37.98
C VAL A 18 12.33 9.97 -37.72
N ARG A 19 12.37 8.84 -38.45
CA ARG A 19 11.45 7.71 -38.23
C ARG A 19 11.59 7.14 -36.81
N ARG A 20 12.82 6.96 -36.32
CA ARG A 20 13.10 6.50 -34.96
C ARG A 20 12.61 7.50 -33.91
N MET A 21 12.85 8.79 -34.11
CA MET A 21 12.33 9.84 -33.19
C MET A 21 10.80 9.81 -33.12
N LYS A 22 10.11 9.69 -34.27
CA LYS A 22 8.64 9.58 -34.32
C LYS A 22 8.15 8.32 -33.61
N ALA A 23 8.82 7.18 -33.79
CA ALA A 23 8.49 5.94 -33.09
C ALA A 23 8.66 6.05 -31.57
N ASN A 24 9.79 6.61 -31.12
CA ASN A 24 10.05 6.85 -29.70
C ASN A 24 9.02 7.82 -29.09
N GLY A 25 8.60 8.84 -29.85
CA GLY A 25 7.54 9.76 -29.44
C GLY A 25 6.21 9.05 -29.20
N ARG A 26 5.81 8.16 -30.13
CA ARG A 26 4.59 7.35 -29.96
C ARG A 26 4.68 6.41 -28.75
N GLU A 27 5.82 5.77 -28.55
CA GLU A 27 5.99 4.87 -27.41
C GLU A 27 5.93 5.61 -26.07
N ARG A 28 6.52 6.81 -25.99
CA ARG A 28 6.35 7.67 -24.82
C ARG A 28 4.88 7.99 -24.57
N GLN A 29 4.13 8.38 -25.60
CA GLN A 29 2.70 8.65 -25.46
C GLN A 29 1.91 7.41 -24.98
N ARG A 30 2.22 6.23 -25.52
CA ARG A 30 1.63 4.96 -25.07
C ARG A 30 1.91 4.70 -23.59
N MET A 31 3.16 4.91 -23.18
CA MET A 31 3.59 4.74 -21.79
C MET A 31 2.97 5.78 -20.84
N HIS A 32 2.75 7.02 -21.30
CA HIS A 32 2.00 8.02 -20.54
C HIS A 32 0.57 7.53 -20.25
N GLY A 33 -0.17 7.09 -21.28
CA GLY A 33 -1.52 6.54 -21.09
C GLY A 33 -1.56 5.34 -20.13
N LEU A 34 -0.57 4.44 -20.21
CA LEU A 34 -0.47 3.31 -19.27
C LEU A 34 -0.21 3.77 -17.83
N ASN A 35 0.68 4.75 -17.64
CA ASN A 35 0.98 5.28 -16.31
C ASN A 35 -0.22 6.03 -15.73
N ASP A 36 -0.99 6.72 -16.56
CA ASP A 36 -2.22 7.41 -16.16
C ASP A 36 -3.29 6.41 -15.72
N ALA A 37 -3.52 5.35 -16.49
CA ALA A 37 -4.41 4.26 -16.08
C ALA A 37 -3.97 3.62 -14.74
N LEU A 38 -2.66 3.43 -14.53
CA LEU A 38 -2.14 2.93 -13.25
C LEU A 38 -2.33 3.93 -12.10
N ASN A 39 -2.29 5.24 -12.37
CA ASN A 39 -2.59 6.26 -11.36
C ASN A 39 -4.08 6.26 -11.01
N VAL A 40 -4.97 6.10 -12.00
CA VAL A 40 -6.42 5.91 -11.78
C VAL A 40 -6.65 4.68 -10.92
N LEU A 41 -6.01 3.54 -11.23
CA LEU A 41 -6.13 2.33 -10.42
C LEU A 41 -5.73 2.59 -8.96
N ARG A 42 -4.65 3.34 -8.70
CA ARG A 42 -4.25 3.67 -7.33
C ARG A 42 -5.35 4.36 -6.55
N GLN A 43 -6.13 5.25 -7.16
CA GLN A 43 -7.22 5.98 -6.48
C GLN A 43 -8.31 5.05 -5.93
N TYR A 44 -8.50 3.87 -6.52
CA TYR A 44 -9.50 2.89 -6.07
C TYR A 44 -8.95 1.83 -5.13
N ILE A 45 -7.63 1.78 -4.92
CA ILE A 45 -7.01 0.84 -4.00
C ILE A 45 -7.06 1.44 -2.59
N PRO A 46 -7.54 0.70 -1.58
CA PRO A 46 -7.47 1.16 -0.20
C PRO A 46 -5.98 1.30 0.14
N ILE A 47 -5.55 2.44 0.70
CA ILE A 47 -4.17 2.78 1.08
C ILE A 47 -3.40 3.71 0.11
N THR A 48 -4.10 4.62 -0.60
CA THR A 48 -3.40 5.83 -1.08
C THR A 48 -3.06 6.73 0.10
N THR A 49 -1.87 6.56 0.68
CA THR A 49 -1.33 7.63 1.51
C THR A 49 -1.09 8.84 0.62
N GLN A 50 -1.45 10.04 1.09
CA GLN A 50 -1.22 11.29 0.35
C GLN A 50 0.27 11.52 0.03
N HIS A 51 1.17 10.75 0.66
CA HIS A 51 2.61 10.96 0.60
C HIS A 51 3.44 9.81 -0.01
N GLN A 52 2.90 8.60 -0.18
CA GLN A 52 3.69 7.47 -0.73
C GLN A 52 2.99 6.76 -1.89
N LYS A 53 3.59 6.91 -3.08
CA LYS A 53 3.19 6.18 -4.29
C LYS A 53 3.76 4.76 -4.27
N LEU A 54 2.88 3.77 -4.29
CA LEU A 54 3.29 2.37 -4.43
C LEU A 54 3.98 2.13 -5.78
N SER A 55 4.95 1.21 -5.78
CA SER A 55 5.58 0.73 -7.00
C SER A 55 4.56 0.09 -7.95
N LYS A 56 4.91 -0.07 -9.24
CA LYS A 56 3.99 -0.67 -10.22
C LYS A 56 3.54 -2.07 -9.79
N ILE A 57 4.47 -2.89 -9.32
CA ILE A 57 4.19 -4.25 -8.88
C ILE A 57 3.35 -4.28 -7.60
N GLU A 58 3.65 -3.45 -6.62
CA GLU A 58 2.87 -3.39 -5.37
C GLU A 58 1.44 -2.88 -5.62
N THR A 59 1.28 -1.91 -6.53
CA THR A 59 -0.05 -1.42 -6.95
C THR A 59 -0.88 -2.57 -7.51
N LEU A 60 -0.31 -3.37 -8.42
CA LEU A 60 -1.02 -4.49 -9.04
C LEU A 60 -1.33 -5.61 -8.03
N ARG A 61 -0.38 -5.94 -7.15
CA ARG A 61 -0.57 -6.94 -6.10
C ARG A 61 -1.66 -6.52 -5.12
N LEU A 62 -1.62 -5.28 -4.64
CA LEU A 62 -2.61 -4.76 -3.71
C LEU A 62 -4.01 -4.66 -4.36
N ALA A 63 -4.11 -4.25 -5.63
CA ALA A 63 -5.38 -4.27 -6.37
C ALA A 63 -5.97 -5.68 -6.44
N ARG A 64 -5.15 -6.68 -6.81
CA ARG A 64 -5.59 -8.08 -6.84
C ARG A 64 -6.08 -8.54 -5.47
N ASN A 65 -5.32 -8.26 -4.41
CA ASN A 65 -5.69 -8.67 -3.05
C ASN A 65 -6.98 -7.98 -2.60
N TYR A 66 -7.19 -6.72 -2.98
CA TYR A 66 -8.41 -5.99 -2.67
C TYR A 66 -9.64 -6.59 -3.37
N ILE A 67 -9.53 -6.93 -4.65
CA ILE A 67 -10.60 -7.64 -5.38
C ILE A 67 -10.98 -8.94 -4.66
N LEU A 68 -9.99 -9.75 -4.26
CA LEU A 68 -10.24 -11.00 -3.53
C LEU A 68 -10.92 -10.77 -2.17
N ALA A 69 -10.51 -9.73 -1.45
CA ALA A 69 -11.12 -9.38 -0.17
C ALA A 69 -12.59 -8.94 -0.34
N LEU A 70 -12.88 -8.14 -1.38
CA LEU A 70 -14.26 -7.75 -1.72
C LEU A 70 -15.11 -8.95 -2.12
N GLN A 71 -14.56 -9.88 -2.92
CA GLN A 71 -15.26 -11.11 -3.30
C GLN A 71 -15.64 -11.93 -2.06
N ARG A 72 -14.72 -12.11 -1.11
CA ARG A 72 -15.01 -12.80 0.15
C ARG A 72 -16.13 -12.13 0.95
N ILE A 73 -16.13 -10.80 1.02
CA ILE A 73 -17.20 -10.05 1.71
C ILE A 73 -18.56 -10.30 1.06
N LEU A 74 -18.62 -10.33 -0.28
CA LEU A 74 -19.85 -10.60 -1.01
C LEU A 74 -20.32 -12.05 -0.81
N GLU A 75 -19.40 -13.01 -0.75
CA GLU A 75 -19.71 -14.44 -0.57
C GLU A 75 -20.19 -14.77 0.85
N THR A 76 -19.53 -14.23 1.88
CA THR A 76 -19.86 -14.51 3.28
C THR A 76 -20.96 -13.60 3.83
N GLY A 77 -21.22 -12.48 3.16
CA GLY A 77 -22.09 -11.40 3.67
C GLY A 77 -21.55 -10.75 4.94
N GLN A 78 -20.29 -10.99 5.30
CA GLN A 78 -19.67 -10.51 6.54
C GLN A 78 -18.30 -9.88 6.25
N PRO A 79 -18.01 -8.69 6.81
CA PRO A 79 -16.70 -8.08 6.67
C PRO A 79 -15.64 -8.87 7.45
N PRO A 80 -14.42 -9.07 6.89
CA PRO A 80 -13.31 -9.68 7.62
C PRO A 80 -12.91 -8.82 8.82
N SER A 81 -12.34 -9.44 9.85
CA SER A 81 -11.77 -8.68 10.96
C SER A 81 -10.69 -7.71 10.46
N PRO A 82 -10.43 -6.56 11.12
CA PRO A 82 -9.41 -5.61 10.68
C PRO A 82 -8.02 -6.23 10.49
N LEU A 83 -7.66 -7.17 11.38
CA LEU A 83 -6.40 -7.90 11.30
C LEU A 83 -6.36 -8.84 10.08
N GLU A 84 -7.44 -9.57 9.84
CA GLU A 84 -7.56 -10.46 8.69
C GLU A 84 -7.54 -9.67 7.38
N TYR A 85 -8.25 -8.54 7.33
CA TYR A 85 -8.26 -7.65 6.17
C TYR A 85 -6.88 -7.08 5.88
N ALA A 86 -6.16 -6.62 6.92
CA ALA A 86 -4.78 -6.16 6.79
C ALA A 86 -3.85 -7.26 6.28
N HIS A 87 -3.97 -8.47 6.84
CA HIS A 87 -3.20 -9.61 6.38
C HIS A 87 -3.47 -9.90 4.90
N GLN A 88 -4.75 -10.04 4.51
CA GLN A 88 -5.16 -10.32 3.13
C GLN A 88 -4.63 -9.28 2.15
N LEU A 89 -4.71 -7.98 2.48
CA LEU A 89 -4.19 -6.91 1.63
C LEU A 89 -2.66 -6.93 1.52
N SER A 90 -1.95 -7.27 2.59
CA SER A 90 -0.48 -7.21 2.66
C SER A 90 0.27 -8.34 1.93
N ILE A 91 -0.43 -9.36 1.45
CA ILE A 91 0.19 -10.55 0.84
C ILE A 91 1.07 -10.15 -0.36
N GLY A 92 2.35 -10.52 -0.28
CA GLY A 92 3.32 -10.32 -1.37
C GLY A 92 3.79 -8.87 -1.56
N LEU A 93 3.54 -7.99 -0.58
CA LEU A 93 4.05 -6.62 -0.58
C LEU A 93 5.39 -6.54 0.16
N SER A 94 6.12 -5.44 -0.02
CA SER A 94 7.36 -5.22 0.72
C SER A 94 7.10 -5.03 2.21
N GLN A 95 8.09 -5.31 3.05
CA GLN A 95 7.99 -5.12 4.49
C GLN A 95 7.56 -3.68 4.86
N THR A 96 8.09 -2.68 4.16
CA THR A 96 7.72 -1.27 4.35
C THR A 96 6.23 -1.07 4.07
N THR A 97 5.73 -1.60 2.96
CA THR A 97 4.31 -1.49 2.58
C THR A 97 3.42 -2.25 3.56
N THR A 98 3.81 -3.45 3.99
CA THR A 98 3.09 -4.22 5.02
C THR A 98 3.03 -3.47 6.34
N ASN A 99 4.12 -2.81 6.74
CA ASN A 99 4.14 -2.00 7.97
C ASN A 99 3.22 -0.77 7.87
N MET A 100 3.18 -0.10 6.70
CA MET A 100 2.22 0.98 6.45
C MET A 100 0.78 0.49 6.53
N LEU A 101 0.47 -0.64 5.90
CA LEU A 101 -0.86 -1.27 5.94
C LEU A 101 -1.27 -1.61 7.37
N ALA A 102 -0.37 -2.23 8.12
CA ALA A 102 -0.60 -2.53 9.52
C ALA A 102 -0.85 -1.25 10.34
N SER A 103 -0.11 -0.16 10.08
CA SER A 103 -0.33 1.10 10.77
C SER A 103 -1.65 1.77 10.42
N LEU A 104 -2.14 1.64 9.18
CA LEU A 104 -3.40 2.23 8.74
C LEU A 104 -4.62 1.41 9.17
N LEU A 105 -4.45 0.10 9.35
CA LEU A 105 -5.54 -0.84 9.68
C LEU A 105 -5.57 -1.26 11.17
N GLN A 106 -4.60 -0.82 11.98
CA GLN A 106 -4.61 -0.95 13.44
C GLN A 106 -4.87 0.42 14.07
N VAL A 107 -5.86 0.70 14.93
CA VAL A 107 -6.59 -0.12 15.90
C VAL A 107 -5.66 -1.12 16.64
N GLN A 108 -5.28 -0.71 17.85
CA GLN A 108 -4.99 -1.55 19.02
C GLN A 108 -3.57 -1.95 19.43
N ARG A 109 -2.46 -1.57 18.79
CA ARG A 109 -1.16 -1.75 19.51
C ARG A 109 -1.10 -0.85 20.76
N LEU A 110 -1.48 0.42 20.66
CA LEU A 110 -1.53 1.30 21.84
C LEU A 110 -2.72 1.02 22.77
N VAL A 111 -3.85 0.50 22.28
CA VAL A 111 -5.01 0.21 23.14
C VAL A 111 -4.78 -1.09 23.91
N ILE A 112 -4.20 -2.14 23.33
CA ILE A 112 -3.82 -3.36 24.08
C ILE A 112 -2.76 -3.02 25.12
N PHE A 113 -1.72 -2.23 24.79
CA PHE A 113 -0.74 -1.78 25.77
C PHE A 113 -1.34 -0.83 26.83
N ARG A 114 -2.28 0.06 26.47
CA ARG A 114 -3.00 0.93 27.44
C ARG A 114 -3.99 0.14 28.31
N PHE A 115 -4.64 -0.88 27.76
CA PHE A 115 -5.62 -1.70 28.46
C PHE A 115 -4.93 -2.70 29.39
N LEU A 116 -3.87 -3.36 28.92
CA LEU A 116 -2.97 -4.17 29.77
C LEU A 116 -2.32 -3.31 30.85
N GLY A 117 -1.84 -2.10 30.51
CA GLY A 117 -1.24 -1.18 31.47
C GLY A 117 -2.23 -0.69 32.54
N LYS A 118 -3.47 -0.37 32.16
CA LYS A 118 -4.55 -0.03 33.10
C LYS A 118 -4.90 -1.23 33.98
N MET A 119 -5.04 -2.42 33.40
CA MET A 119 -5.37 -3.64 34.14
C MET A 119 -4.26 -4.04 35.13
N LEU A 120 -2.98 -3.87 34.76
CA LEU A 120 -1.85 -4.12 35.65
C LEU A 120 -1.84 -3.15 36.83
N LYS A 121 -2.07 -1.85 36.59
CA LYS A 121 -2.20 -0.84 37.67
C LYS A 121 -3.36 -1.16 38.60
N THR A 122 -4.52 -1.57 38.08
CA THR A 122 -5.67 -1.94 38.92
C THR A 122 -5.37 -3.17 39.76
N LEU A 123 -4.66 -4.17 39.23
CA LEU A 123 -4.21 -5.33 40.01
C LEU A 123 -3.20 -4.94 41.08
N GLU A 124 -2.23 -4.08 40.77
CA GLU A 124 -1.25 -3.60 41.77
C GLU A 124 -1.92 -2.84 42.92
N GLU A 125 -2.87 -1.96 42.62
CA GLU A 125 -3.63 -1.22 43.63
C GLU A 125 -4.53 -2.13 44.46
N LEU A 126 -5.12 -3.18 43.87
CA LEU A 126 -5.89 -4.19 44.61
C LEU A 126 -4.99 -5.00 45.56
N ILE A 127 -3.78 -5.35 45.12
CA ILE A 127 -2.79 -6.08 45.92
C ILE A 127 -2.26 -5.20 47.07
N LYS A 128 -1.93 -3.93 46.81
CA LYS A 128 -1.51 -2.95 47.84
C LYS A 128 -2.64 -2.65 48.84
N GLY A 129 -3.86 -2.46 48.35
CA GLY A 129 -5.05 -2.20 49.18
C GLY A 129 -5.39 -3.37 50.10
N LYS A 130 -5.19 -4.62 49.66
CA LYS A 130 -5.33 -5.81 50.51
C LYS A 130 -4.21 -5.94 51.54
N ARG A 131 -2.95 -5.62 51.18
CA ARG A 131 -1.83 -5.59 52.15
C ARG A 131 -2.04 -4.56 53.27
N ASN A 132 -2.51 -3.36 52.95
CA ASN A 132 -2.75 -2.31 53.96
C ASN A 132 -3.92 -2.64 54.90
N LYS A 133 -4.97 -3.33 54.42
CA LYS A 133 -6.06 -3.82 55.29
C LYS A 133 -5.62 -4.98 56.18
N GLY A 134 -4.80 -5.90 55.67
CA GLY A 134 -4.22 -7.00 56.47
C GLY A 134 -3.29 -6.50 57.58
N ILE A 135 -2.50 -5.45 57.33
CA ILE A 135 -1.63 -4.83 58.35
C ILE A 135 -2.46 -4.10 59.44
N LYS A 136 -3.59 -3.49 59.09
CA LYS A 136 -4.49 -2.86 60.08
C LYS A 136 -5.19 -3.87 60.98
N LEU A 137 -5.53 -5.06 60.47
CA LEU A 137 -6.23 -6.10 61.23
C LEU A 137 -5.33 -6.86 62.22
N ILE A 138 -4.01 -6.65 62.18
CA ILE A 138 -3.02 -7.28 63.08
C ILE A 138 -2.56 -6.28 64.17
N LYS A 139 -3.12 -5.06 64.21
CA LYS A 139 -2.72 -3.99 65.15
C LYS A 139 -3.83 -3.53 66.12
N GLU A 140 -4.89 -4.30 66.28
CA GLU A 140 -5.87 -4.18 67.38
C GLU A 140 -5.88 -5.48 68.18
#